data_AF-A0A3B8IT84-F1
#
_entry.id   AF-A0A3B8IT84-F1
#
_cell.length_a   1.000
_cell.length_b   1.000
_cell.length_c   1.000
_cell.angle_alpha   90.00
_cell.angle_beta   90.00
_cell.angle_gamma   90.00
#
_symmetry.space_group_name_H-M   'P 1'
#
loop_
_entity.id
_entity.type
_entity.pdbx_description
1 polymer ?
#
loop_
_entity_poly.entity_id
_entity_poly.type
_entity_poly.pdbx_seq_one_letter_code
_entity_poly.pdbx_strand_id
1 'polypeptide(L)'
;MTKTMAKKLLIIITLSWALAACSGGEEQDLKPDDLLGVWSGLLFQTESPYDSALVDLTREPSELLLYKNEELTTLPITRQGEVLFAKGSGGLRFDGFMDQDHQLQGILTHNLWAKTLDFSGVENRWVAPVHKPEIIDTDYQVYLEFYQDFLGELQAYIQSNKENRALHFLIEEVSVKGNSIRFSITNPRFSLAATYDAQNQELALTYGNVGGKRTVSLTRLPENQWGGYLPRSKTEPYTYHIPQSPGAWLPAAPLNEVGIDPSVLDFLGAVKQGRYPHLHSVIITKDQKLVLEEYFHGYHRDYLHDIRSAFKSFASLTLGKTMMQDASLTVDSRILDFYPDYGGDEAEKHGITVGHALTMSTGLQLEDEDEMQWEHPDWVQHKLGLPLVHAPGKAFEYSSGGTHLLSGVMQQATGTYLPLFLYQEVLHPMGIHQFQMLTSPMGRGYLAGNFYLRPIDFTRFGLLVLNDGQWAGEPLIDAAWIQESTSPQIINTYPQGSDYGYL
;
A
#
# COMPACT_ATOMS: atom_id res chain seq x y z
N MET A 1 42.64 -28.85 -63.78
CA MET A 1 43.49 -29.91 -63.20
C MET A 1 44.51 -29.23 -62.28
N THR A 2 44.22 -29.17 -60.97
CA THR A 2 44.95 -29.86 -59.86
C THR A 2 46.32 -29.21 -59.56
N LYS A 3 46.69 -28.83 -58.34
CA LYS A 3 46.29 -29.30 -57.00
C LYS A 3 46.86 -28.34 -55.92
N THR A 4 46.08 -28.12 -54.86
CA THR A 4 46.44 -27.99 -53.42
C THR A 4 47.86 -27.55 -52.99
N MET A 5 47.93 -26.60 -52.04
CA MET A 5 48.47 -26.84 -50.68
C MET A 5 48.22 -25.65 -49.73
N ALA A 6 47.78 -25.99 -48.51
CA ALA A 6 47.63 -25.08 -47.38
C ALA A 6 48.99 -24.63 -46.82
N LYS A 7 49.08 -23.38 -46.36
CA LYS A 7 50.14 -22.93 -45.43
C LYS A 7 49.50 -22.20 -44.26
N LYS A 8 49.68 -22.78 -43.07
CA LYS A 8 49.50 -22.14 -41.76
C LYS A 8 50.47 -20.96 -41.66
N LEU A 9 49.97 -19.77 -41.37
CA LEU A 9 50.81 -18.63 -40.99
C LEU A 9 50.71 -18.43 -39.49
N LEU A 10 51.84 -18.59 -38.83
CA LEU A 10 52.08 -18.38 -37.40
C LEU A 10 52.10 -16.87 -37.15
N ILE A 11 51.10 -16.32 -36.45
CA ILE A 11 51.13 -14.91 -36.01
C ILE A 11 51.87 -14.87 -34.69
N ILE A 12 53.09 -14.31 -34.73
CA ILE A 12 53.90 -13.98 -33.56
C ILE A 12 53.32 -12.67 -33.00
N ILE A 13 52.72 -12.74 -31.80
CA ILE A 13 52.28 -11.56 -31.04
C ILE A 13 53.54 -10.95 -30.40
N THR A 14 54.01 -9.83 -30.96
CA THR A 14 55.02 -8.99 -30.32
C THR A 14 54.35 -8.14 -29.24
N LEU A 15 54.55 -8.52 -27.99
CA LEU A 15 54.13 -7.78 -26.81
C LEU A 15 54.90 -6.45 -26.76
N SER A 16 54.29 -5.36 -27.24
CA SER A 16 54.84 -4.01 -27.14
C SER A 16 54.45 -3.47 -25.77
N TRP A 17 55.40 -3.43 -24.84
CA TRP A 17 55.27 -2.66 -23.61
C TRP A 17 55.31 -1.17 -23.96
N ALA A 18 54.15 -0.58 -24.20
CA ALA A 18 53.99 0.86 -24.12
C ALA A 18 53.91 1.22 -22.63
N LEU A 19 55.00 1.77 -22.11
CA LEU A 19 55.01 2.57 -20.88
C LEU A 19 54.11 3.80 -21.13
N ALA A 20 52.81 3.63 -20.97
CA ALA A 20 51.91 4.73 -20.69
C ALA A 20 52.24 5.17 -19.27
N ALA A 21 52.95 6.28 -19.15
CA ALA A 21 53.04 7.02 -17.91
C ALA A 21 51.60 7.25 -17.41
N CYS A 22 51.21 6.57 -16.34
CA CYS A 22 50.07 6.98 -15.55
C CYS A 22 50.41 8.39 -15.06
N SER A 23 49.86 9.41 -15.72
CA SER A 23 49.59 10.66 -15.05
C SER A 23 48.72 10.30 -13.86
N GLY A 24 49.33 10.27 -12.68
CA GLY A 24 48.56 10.29 -11.44
C GLY A 24 47.68 11.53 -11.51
N GLY A 25 46.40 11.32 -11.81
CA GLY A 25 45.41 12.29 -11.38
C GLY A 25 45.56 12.35 -9.88
N GLU A 26 45.93 13.52 -9.36
CA GLU A 26 45.82 13.77 -7.92
C GLU A 26 44.41 13.35 -7.52
N GLU A 27 44.33 12.31 -6.68
CA GLU A 27 43.10 11.95 -5.99
C GLU A 27 42.78 13.20 -5.16
N GLN A 28 41.84 14.04 -5.63
CA GLN A 28 41.42 15.20 -4.85
C GLN A 28 40.85 14.65 -3.55
N ASP A 29 41.53 14.91 -2.44
CA ASP A 29 41.01 14.60 -1.12
C ASP A 29 39.65 15.28 -0.97
N LEU A 30 38.61 14.46 -0.77
CA LEU A 30 37.26 14.89 -0.44
C LEU A 30 37.30 15.92 0.69
N LYS A 31 36.81 17.13 0.43
CA LYS A 31 36.62 18.12 1.50
C LYS A 31 35.27 17.84 2.18
N PRO A 32 35.19 17.90 3.52
CA PRO A 32 33.90 17.75 4.22
C PRO A 32 32.79 18.66 3.67
N ASP A 33 33.15 19.87 3.21
CA ASP A 33 32.21 20.82 2.61
C ASP A 33 31.59 20.32 1.30
N ASP A 34 32.28 19.45 0.55
CA ASP A 34 31.78 18.83 -0.68
C ASP A 34 30.70 17.77 -0.41
N LEU A 35 30.37 17.50 0.86
CA LEU A 35 29.27 16.63 1.25
C LEU A 35 28.01 17.40 1.65
N LEU A 36 28.12 18.66 2.07
CA LEU A 36 27.01 19.41 2.68
C LEU A 36 25.78 19.48 1.78
N GLY A 37 24.60 19.27 2.35
CA GLY A 37 23.32 19.26 1.66
C GLY A 37 22.66 17.88 1.63
N VAL A 38 21.56 17.77 0.89
CA VAL A 38 20.73 16.56 0.83
C VAL A 38 21.09 15.74 -0.40
N TRP A 39 21.38 14.46 -0.18
CA TRP A 39 21.66 13.47 -1.22
C TRP A 39 20.52 12.47 -1.28
N SER A 40 20.20 11.98 -2.47
CA SER A 40 19.09 11.05 -2.62
C SER A 40 19.29 10.05 -3.74
N GLY A 41 18.72 8.87 -3.55
CA GLY A 41 18.73 7.78 -4.51
C GLY A 41 17.70 6.71 -4.13
N LEU A 42 17.38 5.86 -5.10
CA LEU A 42 16.41 4.78 -4.94
C LEU A 42 17.12 3.59 -4.27
N LEU A 43 16.78 3.32 -3.00
CA LEU A 43 17.38 2.22 -2.25
C LEU A 43 16.89 0.86 -2.76
N PHE A 44 15.60 0.77 -3.06
CA PHE A 44 14.98 -0.39 -3.69
C PHE A 44 13.61 -0.03 -4.27
N GLN A 45 13.16 -0.85 -5.22
CA GLN A 45 11.89 -0.69 -5.90
C GLN A 45 11.30 -2.06 -6.14
N THR A 46 10.05 -2.24 -5.73
CA THR A 46 9.25 -3.39 -6.10
C THR A 46 8.87 -3.28 -7.58
N GLU A 47 9.13 -4.33 -8.35
CA GLU A 47 8.63 -4.42 -9.72
C GLU A 47 7.22 -5.03 -9.75
N SER A 48 6.43 -4.59 -10.72
CA SER A 48 5.22 -5.30 -11.08
C SER A 48 5.57 -6.59 -11.82
N PRO A 49 4.86 -7.71 -11.56
CA PRO A 49 5.02 -8.95 -12.33
C PRO A 49 4.68 -8.80 -13.82
N TYR A 50 3.83 -7.81 -14.14
CA TYR A 50 3.38 -7.48 -15.49
C TYR A 50 3.35 -5.97 -15.66
N ASP A 51 3.59 -5.49 -16.87
CA ASP A 51 3.59 -4.08 -17.25
C ASP A 51 2.21 -3.65 -17.78
N SER A 52 1.50 -4.56 -18.45
CA SER A 52 0.16 -4.31 -18.98
C SER A 52 -0.69 -5.58 -19.06
N ALA A 53 -2.00 -5.38 -19.05
CA ALA A 53 -3.02 -6.40 -19.23
C ALA A 53 -3.91 -6.02 -20.40
N LEU A 54 -4.24 -7.00 -21.26
CA LEU A 54 -5.18 -6.85 -22.35
C LEU A 54 -6.25 -7.94 -22.26
N VAL A 55 -7.50 -7.54 -22.29
CA VAL A 55 -8.66 -8.44 -22.35
C VAL A 55 -9.24 -8.38 -23.75
N ASP A 56 -9.21 -9.51 -24.46
CA ASP A 56 -9.72 -9.65 -25.82
C ASP A 56 -10.92 -10.61 -25.81
N LEU A 57 -12.13 -10.04 -25.84
CA LEU A 57 -13.37 -10.83 -25.92
C LEU A 57 -13.81 -11.07 -27.37
N THR A 58 -13.00 -10.69 -28.37
CA THR A 58 -13.27 -10.96 -29.78
C THR A 58 -12.73 -12.33 -30.23
N ARG A 59 -11.89 -12.96 -29.39
CA ARG A 59 -11.30 -14.29 -29.63
C ARG A 59 -12.13 -15.40 -29.00
N GLU A 60 -11.96 -16.61 -29.55
CA GLU A 60 -12.56 -17.84 -29.03
C GLU A 60 -11.47 -18.92 -28.81
N PRO A 61 -11.17 -19.31 -27.55
CA PRO A 61 -11.72 -18.74 -26.31
C PRO A 61 -11.28 -17.27 -26.13
N SER A 62 -12.06 -16.49 -25.37
CA SER A 62 -11.62 -15.15 -24.95
C SER A 62 -10.36 -15.24 -24.09
N GLU A 63 -9.48 -14.24 -24.18
CA GLU A 63 -8.14 -14.30 -23.57
C GLU A 63 -7.83 -13.07 -22.73
N LEU A 64 -7.15 -13.30 -21.61
CA LEU A 64 -6.37 -12.30 -20.90
C LEU A 64 -4.90 -12.45 -21.31
N LEU A 65 -4.32 -11.38 -21.84
CA LEU A 65 -2.93 -11.28 -22.25
C LEU A 65 -2.19 -10.38 -21.26
N LEU A 66 -1.17 -10.90 -20.58
CA LEU A 66 -0.35 -10.17 -19.63
C LEU A 66 1.07 -10.05 -20.16
N TYR A 67 1.60 -8.84 -20.22
CA TYR A 67 2.92 -8.56 -20.80
C TYR A 67 3.93 -8.18 -19.72
N LYS A 68 5.17 -8.67 -19.82
CA LYS A 68 6.33 -8.23 -19.02
C LYS A 68 7.58 -8.21 -19.89
N ASN A 69 8.20 -7.06 -20.12
CA ASN A 69 9.45 -6.95 -20.90
C ASN A 69 9.45 -7.79 -22.20
N GLU A 70 8.40 -7.67 -23.02
CA GLU A 70 8.14 -8.45 -24.26
C GLU A 70 7.68 -9.91 -24.08
N GLU A 71 7.76 -10.48 -22.87
CA GLU A 71 7.20 -11.79 -22.56
C GLU A 71 5.67 -11.71 -22.41
N LEU A 72 4.97 -12.71 -22.94
CA LEU A 72 3.50 -12.80 -22.93
C LEU A 72 3.06 -14.02 -22.12
N THR A 73 2.20 -13.77 -21.13
CA THR A 73 1.41 -14.81 -20.45
C THR A 73 -0.04 -14.72 -20.92
N THR A 74 -0.59 -15.82 -21.41
CA THR A 74 -2.00 -15.90 -21.86
C THR A 74 -2.80 -16.78 -20.92
N LEU A 75 -3.94 -16.28 -20.44
CA LEU A 75 -4.90 -17.04 -19.65
C LEU A 75 -6.27 -17.06 -20.35
N PRO A 76 -6.93 -18.23 -20.46
CA PRO A 76 -8.29 -18.30 -21.00
C PRO A 76 -9.27 -17.64 -20.03
N ILE A 77 -10.15 -16.79 -20.57
CA ILE A 77 -11.24 -16.17 -19.83
C ILE A 77 -12.45 -17.10 -19.88
N THR A 78 -13.00 -17.38 -18.71
CA THR A 78 -14.29 -18.04 -18.52
C THR A 78 -15.32 -17.02 -18.07
N ARG A 79 -16.59 -17.22 -18.41
CA ARG A 79 -17.70 -16.40 -17.93
C ARG A 79 -18.52 -17.17 -16.89
N GLN A 80 -18.80 -16.54 -15.76
CA GLN A 80 -19.73 -17.05 -14.74
C GLN A 80 -20.77 -15.97 -14.46
N GLY A 81 -21.94 -16.09 -15.09
CA GLY A 81 -22.91 -15.00 -15.14
C GLY A 81 -22.31 -13.79 -15.88
N GLU A 82 -22.29 -12.64 -15.22
CA GLU A 82 -21.72 -11.39 -15.75
C GLU A 82 -20.23 -11.22 -15.47
N VAL A 83 -19.66 -12.10 -14.63
CA VAL A 83 -18.25 -12.04 -14.24
C VAL A 83 -17.37 -12.72 -15.28
N LEU A 84 -16.34 -11.99 -15.72
CA LEU A 84 -15.22 -12.49 -16.51
C LEU A 84 -14.12 -12.93 -15.56
N PHE A 85 -13.55 -14.11 -15.79
CA PHE A 85 -12.62 -14.68 -14.84
C PHE A 85 -11.53 -15.50 -15.52
N ALA A 86 -10.28 -15.33 -15.09
CA ALA A 86 -9.14 -16.12 -15.53
C ALA A 86 -8.25 -16.50 -14.34
N LYS A 87 -7.69 -17.71 -14.34
CA LYS A 87 -6.72 -18.18 -13.34
C LYS A 87 -5.45 -18.69 -14.00
N GLY A 88 -4.32 -18.31 -13.42
CA GLY A 88 -3.00 -18.84 -13.72
C GLY A 88 -2.40 -19.61 -12.54
N SER A 89 -1.10 -19.90 -12.63
CA SER A 89 -0.32 -20.49 -11.53
C SER A 89 0.06 -19.45 -10.47
N GLY A 90 0.51 -19.91 -9.30
CA GLY A 90 1.08 -19.03 -8.27
C GLY A 90 0.10 -18.00 -7.67
N GLY A 91 -1.21 -18.27 -7.73
CA GLY A 91 -2.23 -17.34 -7.24
C GLY A 91 -2.58 -16.22 -8.24
N LEU A 92 -2.00 -16.24 -9.45
CA LEU A 92 -2.38 -15.33 -10.53
C LEU A 92 -3.87 -15.50 -10.87
N ARG A 93 -4.62 -14.41 -10.81
CA ARG A 93 -6.05 -14.40 -11.09
C ARG A 93 -6.48 -13.05 -11.63
N PHE A 94 -7.46 -13.07 -12.53
CA PHE A 94 -8.19 -11.89 -12.97
C PHE A 94 -9.68 -12.12 -12.77
N ASP A 95 -10.36 -11.09 -12.28
CA ASP A 95 -11.81 -11.04 -12.21
C ASP A 95 -12.28 -9.67 -12.72
N GLY A 96 -13.28 -9.65 -13.58
CA GLY A 96 -13.81 -8.42 -14.14
C GLY A 96 -15.30 -8.48 -14.41
N PHE A 97 -15.90 -7.32 -14.60
CA PHE A 97 -17.32 -7.13 -14.91
C PHE A 97 -17.46 -5.93 -15.86
N MET A 98 -18.59 -5.88 -16.58
CA MET A 98 -18.94 -4.70 -17.38
C MET A 98 -19.76 -3.75 -16.53
N ASP A 99 -19.38 -2.48 -16.48
CA ASP A 99 -20.20 -1.46 -15.82
C ASP A 99 -21.39 -1.02 -16.70
N GLN A 100 -22.17 -0.07 -16.17
CA GLN A 100 -23.37 0.46 -16.83
C GLN A 100 -23.07 1.18 -18.15
N ASP A 101 -21.84 1.69 -18.33
CA ASP A 101 -21.37 2.35 -19.54
C ASP A 101 -20.68 1.38 -20.52
N HIS A 102 -20.81 0.07 -20.25
CA HIS A 102 -20.13 -0.99 -20.99
C HIS A 102 -18.61 -0.80 -21.03
N GLN A 103 -18.02 -0.24 -19.98
CA GLN A 103 -16.57 -0.29 -19.76
C GLN A 103 -16.22 -1.51 -18.92
N LEU A 104 -15.08 -2.13 -19.25
CA LEU A 104 -14.57 -3.25 -18.49
C LEU A 104 -13.95 -2.71 -17.20
N GLN A 105 -14.40 -3.25 -16.08
CA GLN A 105 -13.78 -3.07 -14.78
C GLN A 105 -13.12 -4.40 -14.39
N GLY A 106 -12.01 -4.35 -13.67
CA GLY A 106 -11.41 -5.60 -13.22
C GLY A 106 -10.33 -5.45 -12.16
N ILE A 107 -9.99 -6.61 -11.58
CA ILE A 107 -8.98 -6.80 -10.55
C ILE A 107 -7.98 -7.83 -11.05
N LEU A 108 -6.70 -7.52 -10.89
CA LEU A 108 -5.63 -8.49 -11.01
C LEU A 108 -5.12 -8.86 -9.62
N THR A 109 -5.17 -10.15 -9.29
CA THR A 109 -4.55 -10.69 -8.07
C THR A 109 -3.28 -11.43 -8.41
N HIS A 110 -2.17 -11.06 -7.78
CA HIS A 110 -0.89 -11.77 -7.90
C HIS A 110 0.00 -11.49 -6.68
N ASN A 111 0.82 -12.46 -6.26
CA ASN A 111 1.71 -12.35 -5.11
C ASN A 111 1.01 -11.80 -3.86
N LEU A 112 -0.17 -12.35 -3.54
CA LEU A 112 -1.00 -11.96 -2.41
C LEU A 112 -1.66 -10.56 -2.52
N TRP A 113 -1.56 -9.85 -3.63
CA TRP A 113 -2.17 -8.51 -3.77
C TRP A 113 -3.22 -8.50 -4.86
N ALA A 114 -4.44 -8.11 -4.49
CA ALA A 114 -5.53 -7.77 -5.40
C ALA A 114 -5.52 -6.26 -5.66
N LYS A 115 -5.52 -5.85 -6.93
CA LYS A 115 -5.51 -4.43 -7.33
C LYS A 115 -6.42 -4.19 -8.52
N THR A 116 -7.02 -3.02 -8.60
CA THR A 116 -7.82 -2.64 -9.78
C THR A 116 -6.96 -2.41 -11.01
N LEU A 117 -7.56 -2.63 -12.17
CA LEU A 117 -7.04 -2.28 -13.48
C LEU A 117 -7.89 -1.18 -14.10
N ASP A 118 -7.24 -0.11 -14.52
CA ASP A 118 -7.88 1.00 -15.22
C ASP A 118 -7.87 0.70 -16.72
N PHE A 119 -8.96 0.08 -17.20
CA PHE A 119 -9.07 -0.33 -18.58
C PHE A 119 -9.54 0.82 -19.47
N SER A 120 -8.89 0.92 -20.62
CA SER A 120 -9.36 1.70 -21.76
C SER A 120 -9.51 0.78 -22.96
N GLY A 121 -10.56 0.97 -23.76
CA GLY A 121 -10.82 0.02 -24.84
C GLY A 121 -11.84 0.47 -25.87
N VAL A 122 -11.83 -0.24 -27.00
CA VAL A 122 -12.80 -0.11 -28.09
C VAL A 122 -13.18 -1.51 -28.58
N GLU A 123 -14.45 -1.69 -28.96
CA GLU A 123 -14.92 -2.90 -29.65
C GLU A 123 -14.55 -4.23 -28.97
N ASN A 124 -14.81 -4.35 -27.66
CA ASN A 124 -14.54 -5.55 -26.87
C ASN A 124 -13.06 -5.95 -26.70
N ARG A 125 -12.16 -4.98 -26.86
CA ARG A 125 -10.74 -5.10 -26.52
C ARG A 125 -10.36 -3.98 -25.57
N TRP A 126 -9.85 -4.36 -24.41
CA TRP A 126 -9.46 -3.43 -23.36
C TRP A 126 -8.01 -3.63 -22.98
N VAL A 127 -7.31 -2.53 -22.72
CA VAL A 127 -5.94 -2.50 -22.23
C VAL A 127 -5.86 -1.68 -20.95
N ALA A 128 -5.12 -2.19 -19.97
CA ALA A 128 -4.83 -1.50 -18.74
C ALA A 128 -3.32 -1.56 -18.45
N PRO A 129 -2.69 -0.46 -18.01
CA PRO A 129 -1.38 -0.55 -17.39
C PRO A 129 -1.48 -1.34 -16.08
N VAL A 130 -0.47 -2.15 -15.79
CA VAL A 130 -0.39 -2.90 -14.54
C VAL A 130 0.65 -2.20 -13.67
N HIS A 131 0.17 -1.33 -12.77
CA HIS A 131 1.05 -0.64 -11.83
C HIS A 131 1.56 -1.59 -10.75
N LYS A 132 2.80 -1.41 -10.30
CA LYS A 132 3.33 -2.09 -9.12
C LYS A 132 2.46 -1.83 -7.89
N PRO A 133 2.39 -2.77 -6.94
CA PRO A 133 1.68 -2.52 -5.70
C PRO A 133 2.35 -1.37 -4.94
N GLU A 134 1.55 -0.50 -4.36
CA GLU A 134 1.95 0.57 -3.48
C GLU A 134 2.04 -0.05 -2.09
N ILE A 135 3.26 -0.37 -1.65
CA ILE A 135 3.55 -0.90 -0.32
C ILE A 135 4.66 -0.04 0.29
N ILE A 136 4.90 -0.19 1.60
CA ILE A 136 5.98 0.51 2.32
C ILE A 136 7.32 0.39 1.58
N ASP A 137 7.50 -0.75 0.93
CA ASP A 137 8.69 -1.20 0.23
C ASP A 137 8.71 -0.85 -1.28
N THR A 138 7.76 -0.04 -1.75
CA THR A 138 7.72 0.42 -3.14
C THR A 138 8.35 1.80 -3.27
N ASP A 139 9.23 1.96 -4.26
CA ASP A 139 9.95 3.22 -4.53
C ASP A 139 10.60 3.83 -3.29
N TYR A 140 11.38 3.02 -2.60
CA TYR A 140 12.00 3.41 -1.36
C TYR A 140 13.17 4.36 -1.63
N GLN A 141 12.88 5.65 -1.64
CA GLN A 141 13.84 6.71 -1.83
C GLN A 141 14.50 7.03 -0.49
N VAL A 142 15.82 7.00 -0.45
CA VAL A 142 16.58 7.43 0.73
C VAL A 142 17.03 8.88 0.56
N TYR A 143 17.04 9.62 1.66
CA TYR A 143 17.62 10.96 1.76
C TYR A 143 18.71 10.93 2.83
N LEU A 144 19.91 11.37 2.47
CA LEU A 144 21.06 11.53 3.36
C LEU A 144 21.46 13.00 3.36
N GLU A 145 21.15 13.72 4.43
CA GLU A 145 21.59 15.10 4.63
C GLU A 145 22.94 15.11 5.36
N PHE A 146 23.91 15.84 4.84
CA PHE A 146 25.09 16.25 5.59
C PHE A 146 24.98 17.71 5.98
N TYR A 147 25.31 18.02 7.24
CA TYR A 147 25.26 19.37 7.78
C TYR A 147 26.40 19.59 8.77
N GLN A 148 26.70 20.85 9.07
CA GLN A 148 27.60 21.23 10.17
C GLN A 148 26.76 21.52 11.41
N ASP A 149 27.16 20.95 12.54
CA ASP A 149 26.56 21.32 13.82
C ASP A 149 27.07 22.68 14.33
N PHE A 150 26.64 23.08 15.53
CA PHE A 150 27.03 24.37 16.12
C PHE A 150 28.52 24.46 16.48
N LEU A 151 29.25 23.33 16.52
CA LEU A 151 30.69 23.27 16.71
C LEU A 151 31.46 23.29 15.38
N GLY A 152 30.75 23.20 14.25
CA GLY A 152 31.33 23.09 12.92
C GLY A 152 31.72 21.67 12.54
N GLU A 153 31.36 20.67 13.34
CA GLU A 153 31.64 19.27 13.06
C GLU A 153 30.65 18.72 12.02
N LEU A 154 31.14 17.86 11.13
CA LEU A 154 30.32 17.24 10.10
C LEU A 154 29.40 16.19 10.73
N GLN A 155 28.10 16.35 10.51
CA GLN A 155 27.05 15.43 10.93
C GLN A 155 26.27 14.93 9.72
N ALA A 156 25.51 13.85 9.90
CA ALA A 156 24.59 13.38 8.89
C ALA A 156 23.25 12.90 9.49
N TYR A 157 22.19 13.08 8.73
CA TYR A 157 20.86 12.60 9.02
C TYR A 157 20.32 11.79 7.84
N ILE A 158 19.68 10.65 8.13
CA ILE A 158 19.14 9.76 7.11
C ILE A 158 17.65 9.54 7.33
N GLN A 159 16.87 9.61 6.26
CA GLN A 159 15.44 9.26 6.25
C GLN A 159 15.02 8.71 4.89
N SER A 160 13.72 8.41 4.74
CA SER A 160 13.15 7.99 3.46
C SER A 160 11.79 8.65 3.22
N ASN A 161 11.29 8.57 1.99
CA ASN A 161 9.94 9.02 1.62
C ASN A 161 8.82 8.15 2.23
N LYS A 162 9.16 6.97 2.75
CA LYS A 162 8.20 5.94 3.21
C LYS A 162 8.20 5.73 4.71
N GLU A 163 9.37 5.80 5.32
CA GLU A 163 9.60 5.55 6.73
C GLU A 163 10.60 6.54 7.31
N ASN A 164 10.44 6.83 8.60
CA ASN A 164 11.47 7.53 9.35
C ASN A 164 12.50 6.54 9.86
N ARG A 165 13.74 6.67 9.36
CA ARG A 165 14.84 5.78 9.76
C ARG A 165 15.25 5.96 11.21
N ALA A 166 14.90 7.07 11.87
CA ALA A 166 15.11 7.23 13.30
C ALA A 166 14.43 6.16 14.16
N LEU A 167 13.38 5.49 13.63
CA LEU A 167 12.74 4.34 14.28
C LEU A 167 13.63 3.08 14.24
N HIS A 168 14.56 3.00 13.30
CA HIS A 168 15.47 1.87 13.14
C HIS A 168 16.86 2.15 13.75
N PHE A 169 17.44 3.32 13.42
CA PHE A 169 18.72 3.80 13.94
C PHE A 169 18.89 5.31 13.73
N LEU A 170 19.78 5.91 14.50
CA LEU A 170 20.30 7.27 14.31
C LEU A 170 21.75 7.19 13.85
N ILE A 171 22.22 8.21 13.12
CA ILE A 171 23.65 8.43 12.88
C ILE A 171 24.19 9.26 14.05
N GLU A 172 25.18 8.72 14.75
CA GLU A 172 25.79 9.35 15.92
C GLU A 172 27.08 10.11 15.57
N GLU A 173 27.82 9.62 14.57
CA GLU A 173 29.10 10.18 14.17
C GLU A 173 29.35 9.94 12.68
N VAL A 174 29.97 10.90 12.01
CA VAL A 174 30.45 10.80 10.63
C VAL A 174 31.97 10.92 10.63
N SER A 175 32.67 9.96 10.02
CA SER A 175 34.11 10.04 9.83
C SER A 175 34.47 9.89 8.35
N VAL A 176 35.33 10.80 7.87
CA VAL A 176 35.78 10.85 6.48
C VAL A 176 37.27 10.52 6.41
N LYS A 177 37.65 9.58 5.53
CA LYS A 177 39.05 9.22 5.27
C LYS A 177 39.26 8.98 3.78
N GLY A 178 39.98 9.90 3.12
CA GLY A 178 40.00 9.97 1.66
C GLY A 178 38.57 10.08 1.15
N ASN A 179 38.19 9.25 0.18
CA ASN A 179 36.82 9.24 -0.37
C ASN A 179 35.85 8.35 0.41
N SER A 180 36.29 7.69 1.49
CA SER A 180 35.45 6.82 2.31
C SER A 180 34.79 7.58 3.45
N ILE A 181 33.49 7.38 3.62
CA ILE A 181 32.67 7.95 4.68
C ILE A 181 32.13 6.79 5.52
N ARG A 182 32.35 6.84 6.83
CA ARG A 182 31.83 5.86 7.78
C ARG A 182 30.89 6.54 8.76
N PHE A 183 29.87 5.78 9.17
CA PHE A 183 28.84 6.23 10.09
C PHE A 183 28.87 5.33 11.33
N SER A 184 28.89 5.94 12.52
CA SER A 184 28.46 5.25 13.74
C SER A 184 26.94 5.35 13.83
N ILE A 185 26.26 4.23 14.13
CA ILE A 185 24.80 4.20 14.22
C ILE A 185 24.32 3.46 15.47
N THR A 186 23.16 3.85 15.99
CA THR A 186 22.65 3.36 17.29
C THR A 186 22.23 1.88 17.30
N ASN A 187 21.96 1.27 16.14
CA ASN A 187 21.46 -0.10 16.05
C ASN A 187 22.41 -1.02 15.26
N PRO A 188 23.05 -1.99 15.92
CA PRO A 188 24.05 -2.85 15.30
C PRO A 188 23.46 -3.91 14.36
N ARG A 189 22.13 -4.06 14.29
CA ARG A 189 21.46 -4.90 13.27
C ARG A 189 21.62 -4.32 11.87
N PHE A 190 21.98 -3.04 11.77
CA PHE A 190 22.18 -2.33 10.52
C PHE A 190 23.66 -1.95 10.34
N SER A 191 24.02 -1.60 9.11
CA SER A 191 25.31 -0.99 8.80
C SER A 191 25.14 0.06 7.71
N LEU A 192 25.94 1.13 7.80
CA LEU A 192 25.93 2.22 6.84
C LEU A 192 27.37 2.63 6.54
N ALA A 193 27.69 2.80 5.26
CA ALA A 193 28.96 3.34 4.78
C ALA A 193 28.71 4.03 3.43
N ALA A 194 29.54 4.99 3.05
CA ALA A 194 29.47 5.59 1.73
C ALA A 194 30.86 5.83 1.15
N THR A 195 30.94 5.90 -0.18
CA THR A 195 32.13 6.41 -0.88
C THR A 195 31.72 7.52 -1.82
N TYR A 196 32.50 8.60 -1.84
CA TYR A 196 32.27 9.72 -2.74
C TYR A 196 33.04 9.57 -4.05
N ASP A 197 32.34 9.76 -5.16
CA ASP A 197 32.92 9.89 -6.49
C ASP A 197 32.97 11.37 -6.87
N ALA A 198 34.16 11.96 -6.79
CA ALA A 198 34.37 13.36 -7.16
C ALA A 198 34.20 13.64 -8.66
N GLN A 199 34.39 12.63 -9.54
CA GLN A 199 34.25 12.82 -10.98
C GLN A 199 32.78 12.94 -11.38
N ASN A 200 31.93 12.09 -10.81
CA ASN A 200 30.51 12.07 -11.09
C ASN A 200 29.68 12.90 -10.11
N GLN A 201 30.30 13.38 -9.02
CA GLN A 201 29.64 14.06 -7.90
C GLN A 201 28.51 13.20 -7.32
N GLU A 202 28.82 11.93 -7.07
CA GLU A 202 27.88 10.92 -6.58
C GLU A 202 28.35 10.29 -5.25
N LEU A 203 27.40 9.82 -4.44
CA LEU A 203 27.69 9.02 -3.25
C LEU A 203 27.21 7.58 -3.47
N ALA A 204 28.13 6.63 -3.44
CA ALA A 204 27.75 5.22 -3.36
C ALA A 204 27.46 4.85 -1.90
N LEU A 205 26.18 4.90 -1.51
CA LEU A 205 25.72 4.53 -0.17
C LEU A 205 25.55 3.02 -0.07
N THR A 206 26.30 2.39 0.82
CA THR A 206 26.16 0.98 1.19
C THR A 206 25.36 0.85 2.48
N TYR A 207 24.18 0.27 2.36
CA TYR A 207 23.28 -0.07 3.46
C TYR A 207 23.27 -1.58 3.68
N GLY A 208 23.30 -2.02 4.95
CA GLY A 208 23.20 -3.43 5.30
C GLY A 208 22.27 -3.70 6.46
N ASN A 209 21.67 -4.89 6.45
CA ASN A 209 20.87 -5.45 7.53
C ASN A 209 21.11 -6.97 7.63
N VAL A 210 20.31 -7.67 8.44
CA VAL A 210 20.37 -9.15 8.58
C VAL A 210 20.14 -9.90 7.26
N GLY A 211 19.45 -9.30 6.30
CA GLY A 211 19.17 -9.87 4.98
C GLY A 211 20.27 -9.63 3.93
N GLY A 212 21.31 -8.87 4.27
CA GLY A 212 22.45 -8.62 3.38
C GLY A 212 22.84 -7.15 3.26
N LYS A 213 23.66 -6.85 2.25
CA LYS A 213 24.14 -5.49 1.94
C LYS A 213 23.72 -5.09 0.53
N ARG A 214 23.44 -3.81 0.35
CA ARG A 214 23.08 -3.18 -0.92
C ARG A 214 23.81 -1.85 -1.05
N THR A 215 24.27 -1.55 -2.25
CA THR A 215 24.92 -0.27 -2.56
C THR A 215 24.11 0.43 -3.62
N VAL A 216 23.80 1.71 -3.39
CA VAL A 216 23.03 2.55 -4.30
C VAL A 216 23.75 3.87 -4.53
N SER A 217 23.63 4.42 -5.73
CA SER A 217 24.15 5.76 -6.01
C SER A 217 23.14 6.82 -5.54
N LEU A 218 23.65 7.83 -4.84
CA LEU A 218 22.92 9.03 -4.47
C LEU A 218 23.49 10.22 -5.22
N THR A 219 22.59 11.08 -5.68
CA THR A 219 22.93 12.38 -6.27
C THR A 219 22.51 13.50 -5.35
N ARG A 220 23.22 14.63 -5.40
CA ARG A 220 22.88 15.81 -4.60
C ARG A 220 21.59 16.44 -5.12
N LEU A 221 20.61 16.60 -4.24
CA LEU A 221 19.34 17.25 -4.56
C LEU A 221 19.43 18.78 -4.41
N PRO A 222 19.05 19.56 -5.43
CA PRO A 222 18.83 20.98 -5.27
C PRO A 222 17.64 21.25 -4.33
N GLU A 223 17.65 22.39 -3.62
CA GLU A 223 16.63 22.71 -2.60
C GLU A 223 15.19 22.66 -3.10
N ASN A 224 14.96 23.02 -4.37
CA ASN A 224 13.65 22.96 -5.00
C ASN A 224 13.13 21.53 -5.28
N GLN A 225 13.94 20.51 -5.04
CA GLN A 225 13.59 19.09 -5.17
C GLN A 225 13.50 18.37 -3.82
N TRP A 226 13.53 19.10 -2.71
CA TRP A 226 13.40 18.51 -1.37
C TRP A 226 11.96 18.10 -1.02
N GLY A 227 11.07 18.00 -2.00
CA GLY A 227 9.65 17.72 -1.82
C GLY A 227 9.34 16.45 -1.04
N GLY A 228 10.17 15.40 -1.15
CA GLY A 228 10.06 14.18 -0.33
C GLY A 228 10.89 14.18 0.96
N TYR A 229 11.87 15.08 1.06
CA TYR A 229 12.72 15.24 2.23
C TYR A 229 12.05 16.10 3.31
N LEU A 230 11.42 17.19 2.90
CA LEU A 230 10.71 18.11 3.78
C LEU A 230 9.21 18.02 3.58
N PRO A 231 8.40 18.32 4.62
CA PRO A 231 6.96 18.39 4.47
C PRO A 231 6.55 19.42 3.39
N ARG A 232 7.22 20.58 3.36
CA ARG A 232 7.09 21.67 2.36
C ARG A 232 8.37 22.49 2.27
N SER A 233 8.41 23.42 1.31
CA SER A 233 9.45 24.46 1.24
C SER A 233 9.59 25.22 2.57
N LYS A 234 10.84 25.39 3.04
CA LYS A 234 11.16 26.17 4.25
C LYS A 234 10.92 27.67 4.03
N THR A 235 11.14 28.15 2.81
CA THR A 235 11.22 29.59 2.51
C THR A 235 9.89 30.20 2.10
N GLU A 236 8.94 29.41 1.59
CA GLU A 236 7.66 29.91 1.10
C GLU A 236 6.58 29.86 2.18
N PRO A 237 5.90 30.97 2.52
CA PRO A 237 4.78 30.94 3.46
C PRO A 237 3.64 30.06 2.93
N TYR A 238 2.93 29.39 3.83
CA TYR A 238 1.72 28.68 3.42
C TYR A 238 0.66 29.69 3.01
N THR A 239 0.05 29.47 1.84
CA THR A 239 -1.09 30.24 1.35
C THR A 239 -2.25 29.29 1.15
N TYR A 240 -3.37 29.58 1.80
CA TYR A 240 -4.60 28.81 1.61
C TYR A 240 -5.16 29.03 0.21
N HIS A 241 -5.57 27.95 -0.43
CA HIS A 241 -6.30 27.96 -1.68
C HIS A 241 -7.54 27.09 -1.56
N ILE A 242 -8.63 27.51 -2.20
CA ILE A 242 -9.82 26.65 -2.34
C ILE A 242 -9.36 25.40 -3.11
N PRO A 243 -9.60 24.19 -2.58
CA PRO A 243 -9.09 22.97 -3.19
C PRO A 243 -9.75 22.69 -4.55
N GLN A 244 -9.10 21.87 -5.37
CA GLN A 244 -9.69 21.44 -6.64
C GLN A 244 -10.72 20.34 -6.39
N SER A 245 -11.99 20.61 -6.72
CA SER A 245 -13.04 19.60 -6.65
C SER A 245 -12.67 18.35 -7.46
N PRO A 246 -12.80 17.13 -6.90
CA PRO A 246 -12.59 15.87 -7.61
C PRO A 246 -13.75 15.49 -8.54
N GLY A 247 -14.84 16.26 -8.54
CA GLY A 247 -16.03 16.00 -9.36
C GLY A 247 -17.31 16.47 -8.69
N ALA A 248 -18.43 16.31 -9.39
CA ALA A 248 -19.73 16.82 -8.95
C ALA A 248 -20.21 16.28 -7.58
N TRP A 249 -19.75 15.09 -7.18
CA TRP A 249 -20.08 14.45 -5.89
C TRP A 249 -19.46 15.18 -4.68
N LEU A 250 -18.40 15.97 -4.87
CA LEU A 250 -17.75 16.74 -3.82
C LEU A 250 -17.31 18.10 -4.36
N PRO A 251 -18.22 19.09 -4.42
CA PRO A 251 -17.85 20.45 -4.78
C PRO A 251 -16.84 21.04 -3.79
N ALA A 252 -16.00 21.95 -4.25
CA ALA A 252 -15.07 22.67 -3.38
C ALA A 252 -15.67 24.00 -2.92
N ALA A 253 -15.30 24.44 -1.71
CA ALA A 253 -15.73 25.71 -1.16
C ALA A 253 -14.64 26.32 -0.26
N PRO A 254 -14.62 27.66 -0.09
CA PRO A 254 -13.75 28.28 0.90
C PRO A 254 -14.22 27.96 2.33
N LEU A 255 -13.29 27.94 3.28
CA LEU A 255 -13.58 27.65 4.71
C LEU A 255 -14.73 28.48 5.29
N ASN A 256 -14.79 29.78 4.94
CA ASN A 256 -15.80 30.69 5.48
C ASN A 256 -17.23 30.39 4.98
N GLU A 257 -17.38 29.82 3.79
CA GLU A 257 -18.70 29.45 3.24
C GLU A 257 -19.36 28.36 4.07
N VAL A 258 -18.57 27.41 4.59
CA VAL A 258 -19.04 26.35 5.48
C VAL A 258 -18.89 26.72 6.95
N GLY A 259 -18.57 27.98 7.28
CA GLY A 259 -18.42 28.44 8.65
C GLY A 259 -17.29 27.76 9.44
N ILE A 260 -16.14 27.50 8.80
CA ILE A 260 -14.90 27.10 9.48
C ILE A 260 -14.01 28.34 9.65
N ASP A 261 -13.52 28.55 10.86
CA ASP A 261 -12.55 29.62 11.17
C ASP A 261 -11.19 29.29 10.52
N PRO A 262 -10.57 30.23 9.76
CA PRO A 262 -9.24 30.04 9.18
C PRO A 262 -8.15 29.67 10.18
N SER A 263 -8.31 29.94 11.48
CA SER A 263 -7.36 29.50 12.53
C SER A 263 -7.18 27.98 12.57
N VAL A 264 -8.11 27.21 12.00
CA VAL A 264 -7.94 25.77 11.81
C VAL A 264 -6.69 25.45 10.99
N LEU A 265 -6.16 26.38 10.20
CA LEU A 265 -4.98 26.19 9.37
C LEU A 265 -3.66 26.45 10.11
N ASP A 266 -3.70 26.92 11.37
CA ASP A 266 -2.51 27.28 12.14
C ASP A 266 -1.56 26.08 12.35
N PHE A 267 -2.08 24.84 12.35
CA PHE A 267 -1.25 23.63 12.44
C PHE A 267 -0.28 23.49 11.26
N LEU A 268 -0.57 24.09 10.11
CA LEU A 268 0.32 24.03 8.93
C LEU A 268 1.66 24.72 9.20
N GLY A 269 1.69 25.70 10.09
CA GLY A 269 2.94 26.28 10.59
C GLY A 269 3.80 25.23 11.32
N ALA A 270 3.17 24.42 12.17
CA ALA A 270 3.85 23.33 12.88
C ALA A 270 4.27 22.18 11.94
N VAL A 271 3.45 21.85 10.93
CA VAL A 271 3.82 20.89 9.88
C VAL A 271 5.07 21.36 9.14
N LYS A 272 5.12 22.62 8.69
CA LYS A 272 6.29 23.20 8.02
C LYS A 272 7.55 23.19 8.88
N GLN A 273 7.41 23.31 10.20
CA GLN A 273 8.52 23.23 11.16
C GLN A 273 8.96 21.79 11.46
N GLY A 274 8.37 20.79 10.81
CA GLY A 274 8.72 19.38 11.00
C GLY A 274 8.18 18.77 12.30
N ARG A 275 7.19 19.40 12.96
CA ARG A 275 6.59 18.87 14.20
C ARG A 275 5.79 17.58 13.96
N TYR A 276 5.32 17.37 12.74
CA TYR A 276 4.53 16.20 12.31
C TYR A 276 5.23 15.47 11.16
N PRO A 277 6.36 14.79 11.42
CA PRO A 277 7.20 14.20 10.37
C PRO A 277 6.54 13.00 9.63
N HIS A 278 5.35 12.57 10.06
CA HIS A 278 4.61 11.44 9.51
C HIS A 278 3.25 11.84 8.91
N LEU A 279 2.97 13.14 8.81
CA LEU A 279 1.72 13.61 8.24
C LEU A 279 1.87 13.70 6.73
N HIS A 280 1.22 12.81 5.97
CA HIS A 280 1.31 12.81 4.50
C HIS A 280 0.19 13.60 3.83
N SER A 281 -1.00 13.63 4.44
CA SER A 281 -2.14 14.38 3.91
C SER A 281 -3.10 14.84 5.00
N VAL A 282 -3.81 15.93 4.74
CA VAL A 282 -4.97 16.38 5.51
C VAL A 282 -6.06 16.79 4.54
N ILE A 283 -7.24 16.20 4.72
CA ILE A 283 -8.43 16.49 3.93
C ILE A 283 -9.56 16.83 4.88
N ILE A 284 -10.23 17.96 4.63
CA ILE A 284 -11.38 18.39 5.43
C ILE A 284 -12.56 18.58 4.49
N THR A 285 -13.67 17.92 4.84
CA THR A 285 -14.97 18.15 4.22
C THR A 285 -15.95 18.66 5.28
N LYS A 286 -16.88 19.54 4.86
CA LYS A 286 -17.98 20.01 5.70
C LYS A 286 -19.16 20.36 4.81
N ASP A 287 -20.38 20.03 5.24
CA ASP A 287 -21.61 20.28 4.49
C ASP A 287 -21.51 19.76 3.03
N GLN A 288 -20.95 18.55 2.87
CA GLN A 288 -20.68 17.89 1.58
C GLN A 288 -19.79 18.71 0.62
N LYS A 289 -18.92 19.56 1.16
CA LYS A 289 -17.95 20.36 0.39
C LYS A 289 -16.52 20.07 0.81
N LEU A 290 -15.61 19.98 -0.16
CA LEU A 290 -14.18 19.93 0.08
C LEU A 290 -13.66 21.34 0.38
N VAL A 291 -13.02 21.50 1.54
CA VAL A 291 -12.59 22.84 2.00
C VAL A 291 -11.11 22.94 2.31
N LEU A 292 -10.45 21.79 2.53
CA LEU A 292 -9.01 21.68 2.62
C LEU A 292 -8.56 20.35 1.99
N GLU A 293 -7.50 20.39 1.21
CA GLU A 293 -6.83 19.21 0.67
C GLU A 293 -5.33 19.53 0.55
N GLU A 294 -4.54 19.01 1.48
CA GLU A 294 -3.12 19.29 1.56
C GLU A 294 -2.34 18.00 1.62
N TYR A 295 -1.22 17.96 0.89
CA TYR A 295 -0.26 16.87 0.91
C TYR A 295 1.13 17.38 1.32
N PHE A 296 1.93 16.47 1.87
CA PHE A 296 3.25 16.77 2.43
C PHE A 296 4.24 15.68 2.06
N HIS A 297 5.54 15.92 2.20
CA HIS A 297 6.59 14.91 1.96
C HIS A 297 6.52 14.28 0.56
N GLY A 298 6.09 15.05 -0.44
CA GLY A 298 6.08 14.63 -1.84
C GLY A 298 4.91 13.72 -2.20
N TYR A 299 4.09 13.36 -1.21
CA TYR A 299 2.79 12.74 -1.46
C TYR A 299 1.90 13.71 -2.24
N HIS A 300 0.99 13.14 -3.01
CA HIS A 300 0.03 13.88 -3.82
C HIS A 300 -1.30 13.11 -3.88
N ARG A 301 -2.28 13.72 -4.55
CA ARG A 301 -3.67 13.23 -4.60
C ARG A 301 -3.83 11.79 -5.03
N ASP A 302 -3.08 11.37 -6.03
CA ASP A 302 -3.17 10.04 -6.63
C ASP A 302 -2.38 8.98 -5.86
N TYR A 303 -1.68 9.37 -4.79
CA TYR A 303 -0.89 8.46 -4.00
C TYR A 303 -1.76 7.61 -3.08
N LEU A 304 -1.65 6.28 -3.21
CA LEU A 304 -2.38 5.37 -2.34
C LEU A 304 -1.71 5.27 -0.96
N HIS A 305 -2.52 5.22 0.09
CA HIS A 305 -2.08 5.09 1.47
C HIS A 305 -2.70 3.85 2.11
N ASP A 306 -1.89 3.09 2.86
CA ASP A 306 -2.42 2.03 3.73
C ASP A 306 -3.29 2.67 4.82
N ILE A 307 -4.59 2.43 4.78
CA ILE A 307 -5.51 2.93 5.81
C ILE A 307 -5.50 2.06 7.07
N ARG A 308 -4.68 1.00 7.09
CA ARG A 308 -4.49 0.09 8.22
C ARG A 308 -5.85 -0.38 8.75
N SER A 309 -6.00 -0.37 10.06
CA SER A 309 -7.21 -0.84 10.74
C SER A 309 -8.49 -0.07 10.39
N ALA A 310 -8.41 1.13 9.79
CA ALA A 310 -9.61 1.82 9.32
C ALA A 310 -10.35 1.04 8.22
N PHE A 311 -9.69 0.08 7.56
CA PHE A 311 -10.34 -0.81 6.61
C PHE A 311 -11.40 -1.73 7.23
N LYS A 312 -11.32 -2.02 8.54
CA LYS A 312 -12.32 -2.88 9.20
C LYS A 312 -13.74 -2.31 9.11
N SER A 313 -13.87 -0.99 9.12
CA SER A 313 -15.18 -0.35 8.91
C SER A 313 -15.69 -0.50 7.48
N PHE A 314 -14.81 -0.54 6.46
CA PHE A 314 -15.22 -0.95 5.11
C PHE A 314 -15.62 -2.43 5.06
N ALA A 315 -14.94 -3.31 5.82
CA ALA A 315 -15.34 -4.71 5.93
C ALA A 315 -16.75 -4.85 6.52
N SER A 316 -17.09 -4.04 7.53
CA SER A 316 -18.45 -3.96 8.10
C SER A 316 -19.48 -3.50 7.09
N LEU A 317 -19.20 -2.45 6.30
CA LEU A 317 -20.10 -2.03 5.22
C LEU A 317 -20.24 -3.10 4.13
N THR A 318 -19.16 -3.79 3.79
CA THR A 318 -19.17 -4.88 2.80
C THR A 318 -20.02 -6.04 3.29
N LEU A 319 -19.98 -6.36 4.58
CA LEU A 319 -20.85 -7.35 5.18
C LEU A 319 -22.32 -6.91 5.16
N GLY A 320 -22.60 -5.64 5.49
CA GLY A 320 -23.95 -5.08 5.35
C GLY A 320 -24.49 -5.23 3.92
N LYS A 321 -23.67 -4.91 2.91
CA LYS A 321 -24.02 -5.14 1.50
C LYS A 321 -24.22 -6.61 1.17
N THR A 322 -23.41 -7.50 1.75
CA THR A 322 -23.54 -8.95 1.61
C THR A 322 -24.90 -9.43 2.14
N MET A 323 -25.30 -8.97 3.33
CA MET A 323 -26.60 -9.31 3.96
C MET A 323 -27.79 -8.76 3.17
N MET A 324 -27.64 -7.62 2.49
CA MET A 324 -28.66 -7.10 1.56
C MET A 324 -28.86 -8.02 0.34
N GLN A 325 -27.81 -8.69 -0.13
CA GLN A 325 -27.90 -9.62 -1.26
C GLN A 325 -28.28 -11.04 -0.85
N ASP A 326 -27.87 -11.47 0.35
CA ASP A 326 -28.23 -12.75 0.95
C ASP A 326 -28.85 -12.54 2.34
N ALA A 327 -30.18 -12.47 2.36
CA ALA A 327 -30.95 -12.30 3.59
C ALA A 327 -30.87 -13.49 4.57
N SER A 328 -30.27 -14.62 4.17
CA SER A 328 -30.01 -15.75 5.07
C SER A 328 -28.77 -15.55 5.95
N LEU A 329 -27.88 -14.65 5.55
CA LEU A 329 -26.75 -14.20 6.36
C LEU A 329 -27.21 -13.16 7.38
N THR A 330 -26.95 -13.43 8.66
CA THR A 330 -27.27 -12.54 9.77
C THR A 330 -26.09 -12.47 10.74
N VAL A 331 -26.13 -11.53 11.68
CA VAL A 331 -25.13 -11.45 12.76
C VAL A 331 -25.13 -12.70 13.66
N ASP A 332 -26.24 -13.46 13.70
CA ASP A 332 -26.35 -14.71 14.45
C ASP A 332 -25.86 -15.93 13.67
N SER A 333 -25.57 -15.79 12.37
CA SER A 333 -25.05 -16.87 11.55
C SER A 333 -23.72 -17.36 12.12
N ARG A 334 -23.56 -18.68 12.22
CA ARG A 334 -22.34 -19.30 12.77
C ARG A 334 -21.23 -19.24 11.75
N ILE A 335 -20.04 -18.84 12.19
CA ILE A 335 -18.88 -18.73 11.30
C ILE A 335 -18.54 -20.08 10.67
N LEU A 336 -18.56 -21.16 11.46
CA LEU A 336 -18.19 -22.50 10.99
C LEU A 336 -19.12 -23.06 9.91
N ASP A 337 -20.35 -22.57 9.79
CA ASP A 337 -21.27 -23.01 8.72
C ASP A 337 -20.75 -22.61 7.32
N PHE A 338 -19.89 -21.59 7.24
CA PHE A 338 -19.22 -21.13 6.01
C PHE A 338 -17.83 -21.77 5.81
N TYR A 339 -17.39 -22.58 6.77
CA TYR A 339 -16.08 -23.22 6.81
C TYR A 339 -16.23 -24.70 7.16
N PRO A 340 -16.97 -25.51 6.39
CA PRO A 340 -17.31 -26.89 6.77
C PRO A 340 -16.08 -27.81 6.91
N ASP A 341 -14.97 -27.48 6.25
CA ASP A 341 -13.70 -28.19 6.35
C ASP A 341 -12.87 -27.77 7.58
N TYR A 342 -13.34 -26.77 8.33
CA TYR A 342 -12.67 -26.22 9.50
C TYR A 342 -13.55 -26.38 10.73
N GLY A 343 -12.99 -26.88 11.82
CA GLY A 343 -13.71 -27.13 13.05
C GLY A 343 -12.86 -28.04 13.92
N GLY A 344 -12.31 -27.49 15.00
CA GLY A 344 -11.65 -28.32 16.01
C GLY A 344 -12.69 -29.15 16.78
N ASP A 345 -12.22 -30.09 17.60
CA ASP A 345 -13.08 -30.97 18.42
C ASP A 345 -13.84 -30.21 19.54
N GLU A 346 -13.56 -28.92 19.74
CA GLU A 346 -14.18 -28.08 20.75
C GLU A 346 -15.59 -27.65 20.33
N ALA A 347 -16.60 -28.37 20.83
CA ALA A 347 -18.01 -28.07 20.59
C ALA A 347 -18.40 -26.60 20.82
N GLU A 348 -17.74 -25.90 21.73
CA GLU A 348 -18.00 -24.49 22.05
C GLU A 348 -17.64 -23.53 20.91
N LYS A 349 -16.69 -23.88 20.02
CA LYS A 349 -16.33 -23.05 18.86
C LYS A 349 -17.46 -22.92 17.83
N HIS A 350 -18.42 -23.86 17.83
CA HIS A 350 -19.64 -23.76 17.01
C HIS A 350 -20.57 -22.62 17.45
N GLY A 351 -20.35 -22.04 18.64
CA GLY A 351 -21.08 -20.87 19.13
C GLY A 351 -20.56 -19.52 18.62
N ILE A 352 -19.46 -19.49 17.86
CA ILE A 352 -18.92 -18.26 17.30
C ILE A 352 -19.78 -17.81 16.11
N THR A 353 -20.28 -16.58 16.17
CA THR A 353 -21.16 -16.00 15.15
C THR A 353 -20.47 -14.86 14.41
N VAL A 354 -21.08 -14.43 13.31
CA VAL A 354 -20.68 -13.24 12.56
C VAL A 354 -20.63 -12.00 13.45
N GLY A 355 -21.63 -11.82 14.32
CA GLY A 355 -21.71 -10.74 15.31
C GLY A 355 -20.50 -10.74 16.23
N HIS A 356 -20.09 -11.91 16.73
CA HIS A 356 -18.90 -12.02 17.58
C HIS A 356 -17.60 -11.60 16.86
N ALA A 357 -17.48 -11.82 15.56
CA ALA A 357 -16.34 -11.31 14.79
C ALA A 357 -16.41 -9.80 14.59
N LEU A 358 -17.59 -9.25 14.31
CA LEU A 358 -17.82 -7.80 14.15
C LEU A 358 -17.53 -7.01 15.44
N THR A 359 -17.82 -7.60 16.59
CA THR A 359 -17.63 -6.96 17.90
C THR A 359 -16.30 -7.30 18.56
N MET A 360 -15.36 -7.93 17.85
CA MET A 360 -14.06 -8.36 18.39
C MET A 360 -14.21 -9.24 19.65
N SER A 361 -15.20 -10.13 19.68
CA SER A 361 -15.52 -10.94 20.85
C SER A 361 -15.73 -12.42 20.50
N THR A 362 -14.90 -12.94 19.60
CA THR A 362 -14.95 -14.36 19.22
C THR A 362 -14.62 -15.30 20.39
N GLY A 363 -13.85 -14.83 21.37
CA GLY A 363 -13.38 -15.60 22.52
C GLY A 363 -12.20 -16.55 22.20
N LEU A 364 -11.78 -16.60 20.94
CA LEU A 364 -10.56 -17.28 20.51
C LEU A 364 -9.35 -16.45 20.93
N GLN A 365 -8.32 -17.12 21.45
CA GLN A 365 -7.06 -16.49 21.84
C GLN A 365 -6.58 -15.50 20.78
N LEU A 366 -6.13 -14.31 21.22
CA LEU A 366 -5.53 -13.32 20.35
C LEU A 366 -4.31 -13.91 19.62
N GLU A 367 -4.31 -13.78 18.31
CA GLU A 367 -3.22 -14.19 17.43
C GLU A 367 -2.04 -13.23 17.50
N ASP A 368 -0.84 -13.74 17.22
CA ASP A 368 0.25 -12.90 16.72
C ASP A 368 0.01 -12.67 15.22
N GLU A 369 -0.34 -11.43 14.85
CA GLU A 369 -0.69 -11.09 13.47
C GLU A 369 0.49 -11.29 12.50
N ASP A 370 1.71 -11.01 12.95
CA ASP A 370 2.91 -11.21 12.13
C ASP A 370 3.14 -12.71 11.94
N GLU A 371 3.17 -13.51 13.00
CA GLU A 371 3.30 -14.98 12.90
C GLU A 371 2.24 -15.57 11.95
N MET A 372 0.98 -15.16 12.11
CA MET A 372 -0.12 -15.59 11.24
C MET A 372 0.16 -15.29 9.76
N GLN A 373 0.63 -14.07 9.45
CA GLN A 373 0.87 -13.65 8.06
C GLN A 373 2.13 -14.25 7.45
N TRP A 374 3.20 -14.41 8.23
CA TRP A 374 4.51 -14.86 7.74
C TRP A 374 4.67 -16.39 7.73
N GLU A 375 4.06 -17.10 8.69
CA GLU A 375 4.36 -18.51 8.93
C GLU A 375 3.22 -19.47 8.56
N HIS A 376 2.00 -18.97 8.36
CA HIS A 376 0.82 -19.81 8.11
C HIS A 376 0.25 -19.66 6.68
N PRO A 377 0.00 -20.78 5.97
CA PRO A 377 -0.58 -20.76 4.62
C PRO A 377 -2.08 -20.49 4.61
N ASP A 378 -2.77 -20.68 5.75
CA ASP A 378 -4.20 -20.41 5.88
C ASP A 378 -4.48 -19.70 7.21
N TRP A 379 -4.73 -18.40 7.11
CA TRP A 379 -4.99 -17.52 8.26
C TRP A 379 -6.31 -17.84 8.95
N VAL A 380 -7.33 -18.31 8.21
CA VAL A 380 -8.60 -18.75 8.80
C VAL A 380 -8.38 -20.02 9.61
N GLN A 381 -7.66 -21.00 9.03
CA GLN A 381 -7.31 -22.23 9.74
C GLN A 381 -6.53 -21.94 11.02
N HIS A 382 -5.53 -21.06 10.93
CA HIS A 382 -4.73 -20.66 12.08
C HIS A 382 -5.61 -20.07 13.17
N LYS A 383 -6.43 -19.05 12.87
CA LYS A 383 -7.29 -18.40 13.87
C LYS A 383 -8.30 -19.36 14.49
N LEU A 384 -8.99 -20.18 13.70
CA LEU A 384 -9.95 -21.17 14.21
C LEU A 384 -9.28 -22.31 15.01
N GLY A 385 -8.00 -22.57 14.73
CA GLY A 385 -7.18 -23.54 15.45
C GLY A 385 -6.75 -23.07 16.85
N LEU A 386 -6.75 -21.76 17.11
CA LEU A 386 -6.38 -21.22 18.42
C LEU A 386 -7.38 -21.66 19.52
N PRO A 387 -6.93 -21.84 20.78
CA PRO A 387 -7.80 -22.20 21.89
C PRO A 387 -8.91 -21.18 22.14
N LEU A 388 -10.07 -21.65 22.59
CA LEU A 388 -11.11 -20.78 23.14
C LEU A 388 -10.73 -20.40 24.58
N VAL A 389 -10.42 -19.12 24.81
CA VAL A 389 -10.00 -18.60 26.14
C VAL A 389 -11.16 -17.90 26.88
N HIS A 390 -12.18 -17.49 26.14
CA HIS A 390 -13.42 -16.93 26.67
C HIS A 390 -14.62 -17.49 25.92
N ALA A 391 -15.78 -17.57 26.58
CA ALA A 391 -17.01 -17.87 25.87
C ALA A 391 -17.29 -16.76 24.81
N PRO A 392 -17.76 -17.10 23.60
CA PRO A 392 -18.06 -16.12 22.57
C PRO A 392 -19.02 -15.02 23.08
N GLY A 393 -18.71 -13.76 22.74
CA GLY A 393 -19.45 -12.58 23.16
C GLY A 393 -19.18 -12.10 24.58
N LYS A 394 -18.26 -12.74 25.34
CA LYS A 394 -18.01 -12.39 26.76
C LYS A 394 -16.81 -11.48 27.00
N ALA A 395 -15.84 -11.45 26.10
CA ALA A 395 -14.65 -10.63 26.22
C ALA A 395 -14.35 -9.97 24.89
N PHE A 396 -13.93 -8.70 24.95
CA PHE A 396 -13.40 -7.99 23.80
C PHE A 396 -11.90 -8.25 23.68
N GLU A 397 -11.47 -8.67 22.51
CA GLU A 397 -10.08 -8.87 22.12
C GLU A 397 -9.90 -8.37 20.68
N TYR A 398 -9.19 -7.26 20.52
CA TYR A 398 -8.97 -6.64 19.21
C TYR A 398 -8.14 -7.56 18.30
N SER A 399 -8.81 -8.25 17.38
CA SER A 399 -8.26 -9.38 16.63
C SER A 399 -8.42 -9.19 15.12
N SER A 400 -7.28 -9.13 14.43
CA SER A 400 -7.19 -9.08 12.99
C SER A 400 -7.59 -10.41 12.34
N GLY A 401 -7.13 -11.53 12.90
CA GLY A 401 -7.53 -12.89 12.50
C GLY A 401 -9.02 -13.14 12.71
N GLY A 402 -9.59 -12.66 13.83
CA GLY A 402 -11.02 -12.75 14.13
C GLY A 402 -11.87 -11.98 13.11
N THR A 403 -11.45 -10.78 12.73
CA THR A 403 -12.08 -10.01 11.64
C THR A 403 -11.95 -10.75 10.30
N HIS A 404 -10.78 -11.35 10.02
CA HIS A 404 -10.54 -12.06 8.76
C HIS A 404 -11.44 -13.30 8.58
N LEU A 405 -12.00 -13.86 9.66
CA LEU A 405 -13.01 -14.92 9.56
C LEU A 405 -14.22 -14.51 8.73
N LEU A 406 -14.55 -13.21 8.64
CA LEU A 406 -15.66 -12.71 7.81
C LEU A 406 -15.37 -12.84 6.29
N SER A 407 -14.12 -13.04 5.89
CA SER A 407 -13.72 -13.08 4.48
C SER A 407 -14.35 -14.24 3.72
N GLY A 408 -14.23 -15.46 4.26
CA GLY A 408 -14.89 -16.63 3.70
C GLY A 408 -16.40 -16.63 3.88
N VAL A 409 -16.92 -16.02 4.96
CA VAL A 409 -18.38 -15.85 5.15
C VAL A 409 -18.98 -15.05 3.99
N MET A 410 -18.46 -13.85 3.72
CA MET A 410 -18.97 -13.00 2.63
C MET A 410 -18.77 -13.64 1.25
N GLN A 411 -17.61 -14.26 1.01
CA GLN A 411 -17.33 -14.93 -0.26
C GLN A 411 -18.25 -16.13 -0.52
N GLN A 412 -18.56 -16.93 0.51
CA GLN A 412 -19.47 -18.08 0.37
C GLN A 412 -20.92 -17.63 0.20
N ALA A 413 -21.37 -16.64 0.99
CA ALA A 413 -22.74 -16.11 0.90
C ALA A 413 -23.05 -15.52 -0.50
N THR A 414 -22.09 -14.83 -1.11
CA THR A 414 -22.27 -14.18 -2.42
C THR A 414 -21.86 -15.06 -3.60
N GLY A 415 -21.15 -16.16 -3.36
CA GLY A 415 -20.52 -16.97 -4.42
C GLY A 415 -19.48 -16.19 -5.26
N THR A 416 -19.07 -15.00 -4.83
CA THR A 416 -18.22 -14.08 -5.60
C THR A 416 -16.90 -13.88 -4.90
N TYR A 417 -15.82 -13.77 -5.68
CA TYR A 417 -14.49 -13.48 -5.14
C TYR A 417 -14.50 -12.18 -4.34
N LEU A 418 -14.10 -12.22 -3.06
CA LEU A 418 -14.36 -11.10 -2.15
C LEU A 418 -13.77 -9.75 -2.61
N PRO A 419 -12.51 -9.66 -3.11
CA PRO A 419 -12.01 -8.41 -3.67
C PRO A 419 -12.85 -7.88 -4.83
N LEU A 420 -13.37 -8.76 -5.70
CA LEU A 420 -14.27 -8.38 -6.80
C LEU A 420 -15.61 -7.89 -6.26
N PHE A 421 -16.20 -8.61 -5.30
CA PHE A 421 -17.45 -8.23 -4.67
C PHE A 421 -17.34 -6.84 -4.02
N LEU A 422 -16.31 -6.61 -3.19
CA LEU A 422 -16.02 -5.31 -2.60
C LEU A 422 -15.91 -4.22 -3.67
N TYR A 423 -15.21 -4.50 -4.76
CA TYR A 423 -15.06 -3.53 -5.84
C TYR A 423 -16.39 -3.22 -6.52
N GLN A 424 -17.06 -4.25 -7.03
CA GLN A 424 -18.27 -4.13 -7.83
C GLN A 424 -19.46 -3.56 -7.05
N GLU A 425 -19.64 -4.00 -5.80
CA GLU A 425 -20.87 -3.75 -5.05
C GLU A 425 -20.78 -2.60 -4.05
N VAL A 426 -19.55 -2.14 -3.73
CA VAL A 426 -19.33 -1.08 -2.74
C VAL A 426 -18.48 0.05 -3.32
N LEU A 427 -17.25 -0.23 -3.76
CA LEU A 427 -16.29 0.81 -4.12
C LEU A 427 -16.58 1.47 -5.47
N HIS A 428 -16.89 0.68 -6.50
CA HIS A 428 -17.20 1.17 -7.85
C HIS A 428 -18.47 2.04 -7.87
N PRO A 429 -19.59 1.67 -7.20
CA PRO A 429 -20.76 2.55 -7.05
C PRO A 429 -20.44 3.88 -6.36
N MET A 430 -19.44 3.89 -5.46
CA MET A 430 -18.95 5.11 -4.81
C MET A 430 -18.03 5.95 -5.72
N GLY A 431 -17.63 5.44 -6.88
CA GLY A 431 -16.64 6.06 -7.77
C GLY A 431 -15.20 5.91 -7.28
N ILE A 432 -14.91 4.85 -6.52
CA ILE A 432 -13.56 4.47 -6.09
C ILE A 432 -13.03 3.42 -7.07
N HIS A 433 -12.15 3.84 -7.98
CA HIS A 433 -11.62 2.99 -9.06
C HIS A 433 -10.19 2.50 -8.81
N GLN A 434 -9.52 3.00 -7.77
CA GLN A 434 -8.13 2.70 -7.46
C GLN A 434 -7.99 2.23 -6.03
N PHE A 435 -7.72 0.94 -5.87
CA PHE A 435 -7.36 0.37 -4.57
C PHE A 435 -6.40 -0.79 -4.71
N GLN A 436 -5.77 -1.16 -3.59
CA GLN A 436 -5.05 -2.41 -3.46
C GLN A 436 -5.39 -3.06 -2.12
N MET A 437 -5.47 -4.39 -2.13
CA MET A 437 -5.91 -5.18 -1.00
C MET A 437 -5.00 -6.39 -0.85
N LEU A 438 -4.46 -6.59 0.34
CA LEU A 438 -3.79 -7.84 0.68
C LEU A 438 -4.78 -9.00 0.66
N THR A 439 -4.34 -10.15 0.19
CA THR A 439 -5.06 -11.42 0.23
C THR A 439 -4.24 -12.44 1.01
N SER A 440 -4.90 -13.36 1.70
CA SER A 440 -4.21 -14.49 2.32
C SER A 440 -3.64 -15.43 1.24
N PRO A 441 -2.73 -16.36 1.59
CA PRO A 441 -2.21 -17.34 0.62
C PRO A 441 -3.28 -18.24 0.02
N MET A 442 -4.44 -18.38 0.69
CA MET A 442 -5.64 -19.03 0.16
C MET A 442 -6.45 -18.16 -0.82
N GLY A 443 -5.96 -16.95 -1.13
CA GLY A 443 -6.58 -15.96 -2.00
C GLY A 443 -7.71 -15.16 -1.36
N ARG A 444 -8.01 -15.34 -0.07
CA ARG A 444 -9.11 -14.64 0.61
C ARG A 444 -8.72 -13.17 0.87
N GLY A 445 -9.60 -12.22 0.55
CA GLY A 445 -9.32 -10.80 0.84
C GLY A 445 -9.09 -10.56 2.34
N TYR A 446 -7.99 -9.91 2.70
CA TYR A 446 -7.67 -9.57 4.08
C TYR A 446 -8.51 -8.39 4.57
N LEU A 447 -9.25 -8.56 5.66
CA LEU A 447 -10.25 -7.59 6.11
C LEU A 447 -9.78 -6.72 7.27
N ALA A 448 -8.60 -6.97 7.82
CA ALA A 448 -8.13 -6.30 9.02
C ALA A 448 -7.24 -5.07 8.75
N GLY A 449 -6.76 -4.88 7.52
CA GLY A 449 -5.88 -3.79 7.12
C GLY A 449 -5.18 -4.08 5.80
N ASN A 450 -4.00 -3.48 5.57
CA ASN A 450 -3.24 -3.60 4.32
C ASN A 450 -4.13 -3.32 3.08
N PHE A 451 -4.92 -2.26 3.20
CA PHE A 451 -5.83 -1.80 2.17
C PHE A 451 -5.45 -0.37 1.81
N TYR A 452 -5.23 -0.14 0.53
CA TYR A 452 -4.64 1.08 0.02
C TYR A 452 -5.65 1.86 -0.80
N LEU A 453 -5.87 3.12 -0.43
CA LEU A 453 -6.77 4.04 -1.11
C LEU A 453 -6.13 5.42 -1.24
N ARG A 454 -6.63 6.23 -2.18
CA ARG A 454 -6.32 7.66 -2.18
C ARG A 454 -6.98 8.32 -0.96
N PRO A 455 -6.29 9.23 -0.25
CA PRO A 455 -6.90 9.93 0.88
C PRO A 455 -8.22 10.63 0.53
N ILE A 456 -8.33 11.18 -0.69
CA ILE A 456 -9.56 11.83 -1.16
C ILE A 456 -10.71 10.83 -1.35
N ASP A 457 -10.43 9.59 -1.76
CA ASP A 457 -11.45 8.55 -1.90
C ASP A 457 -11.95 8.06 -0.54
N PHE A 458 -11.10 8.08 0.49
CA PHE A 458 -11.52 7.73 1.84
C PHE A 458 -12.60 8.67 2.39
N THR A 459 -12.69 9.92 1.91
CA THR A 459 -13.78 10.83 2.30
C THR A 459 -15.17 10.33 1.89
N ARG A 460 -15.25 9.47 0.85
CA ARG A 460 -16.52 8.89 0.41
C ARG A 460 -17.11 7.96 1.45
N PHE A 461 -16.27 7.22 2.19
CA PHE A 461 -16.73 6.40 3.31
C PHE A 461 -17.41 7.26 4.38
N GLY A 462 -16.76 8.35 4.80
CA GLY A 462 -17.34 9.26 5.78
C GLY A 462 -18.67 9.86 5.30
N LEU A 463 -18.74 10.28 4.04
CA LEU A 463 -19.98 10.81 3.46
C LEU A 463 -21.09 9.75 3.34
N LEU A 464 -20.76 8.52 2.99
CA LEU A 464 -21.73 7.42 2.92
C LEU A 464 -22.35 7.16 4.29
N VAL A 465 -21.52 7.09 5.35
CA VAL A 465 -21.99 6.87 6.73
C VAL A 465 -22.80 8.07 7.23
N LEU A 466 -22.35 9.30 6.98
CA LEU A 466 -23.08 10.52 7.34
C LEU A 466 -24.43 10.66 6.63
N ASN A 467 -24.59 10.02 5.47
CA ASN A 467 -25.82 9.99 4.68
C ASN A 467 -26.63 8.69 4.89
N ASP A 468 -26.46 8.01 6.02
CA ASP A 468 -27.22 6.79 6.38
C ASP A 468 -27.15 5.70 5.30
N GLY A 469 -26.00 5.53 4.65
CA GLY A 469 -25.78 4.49 3.65
C GLY A 469 -26.27 4.85 2.25
N GLN A 470 -26.77 6.08 2.04
CA GLN A 470 -27.17 6.57 0.73
C GLN A 470 -25.98 7.10 -0.07
N TRP A 471 -25.92 6.71 -1.34
CA TRP A 471 -24.97 7.22 -2.30
C TRP A 471 -25.67 7.62 -3.59
N ALA A 472 -25.41 8.83 -4.09
CA ALA A 472 -26.04 9.36 -5.30
C ALA A 472 -27.60 9.29 -5.31
N GLY A 473 -28.23 9.34 -4.13
CA GLY A 473 -29.70 9.26 -3.99
C GLY A 473 -30.27 7.85 -3.89
N GLU A 474 -29.42 6.82 -3.97
CA GLU A 474 -29.82 5.42 -3.86
C GLU A 474 -29.26 4.78 -2.58
N PRO A 475 -29.99 3.84 -1.95
CA PRO A 475 -29.47 3.09 -0.80
C PRO A 475 -28.37 2.13 -1.26
N LEU A 476 -27.12 2.46 -0.98
CA LEU A 476 -25.99 1.58 -1.26
C LEU A 476 -25.83 0.53 -0.15
N ILE A 477 -25.89 1.00 1.10
CA ILE A 477 -25.92 0.20 2.33
C ILE A 477 -27.23 0.50 3.06
N ASP A 478 -27.85 -0.52 3.66
CA ASP A 478 -29.09 -0.35 4.41
C ASP A 478 -28.90 0.62 5.59
N ALA A 479 -29.81 1.58 5.74
CA ALA A 479 -29.75 2.58 6.80
C ALA A 479 -29.81 1.94 8.20
N ALA A 480 -30.56 0.85 8.37
CA ALA A 480 -30.60 0.12 9.63
C ALA A 480 -29.23 -0.48 9.97
N TRP A 481 -28.50 -0.99 8.98
CA TRP A 481 -27.13 -1.48 9.18
C TRP A 481 -26.16 -0.36 9.58
N ILE A 482 -26.27 0.84 9.00
CA ILE A 482 -25.44 1.98 9.40
C ILE A 482 -25.71 2.36 10.86
N GLN A 483 -26.97 2.41 11.26
CA GLN A 483 -27.35 2.75 12.63
C GLN A 483 -26.92 1.67 13.63
N GLU A 484 -27.12 0.40 13.29
CA GLU A 484 -26.73 -0.72 14.13
C GLU A 484 -25.21 -0.83 14.27
N SER A 485 -24.47 -0.74 13.16
CA SER A 485 -23.01 -0.88 13.14
C SER A 485 -22.26 0.24 13.86
N THR A 486 -22.85 1.44 13.93
CA THR A 486 -22.30 2.59 14.66
C THR A 486 -22.81 2.72 16.10
N SER A 487 -23.78 1.91 16.51
CA SER A 487 -24.26 1.87 17.89
C SER A 487 -23.36 1.03 18.80
N PRO A 488 -23.29 1.32 20.11
CA PRO A 488 -22.61 0.47 21.10
C PRO A 488 -23.14 -0.97 21.12
N GLN A 489 -22.27 -1.92 20.79
CA GLN A 489 -22.53 -3.37 20.81
C GLN A 489 -21.84 -4.03 22.00
N ILE A 490 -20.64 -3.54 22.36
CA ILE A 490 -19.94 -3.87 23.60
C ILE A 490 -19.63 -2.58 24.34
N ILE A 491 -19.99 -2.54 25.62
CA ILE A 491 -19.92 -1.33 26.46
C ILE A 491 -18.68 -1.40 27.37
N ASN A 492 -18.06 -0.26 27.65
CA ASN A 492 -16.95 -0.11 28.63
C ASN A 492 -15.76 -1.05 28.34
N THR A 493 -15.34 -1.08 27.09
CA THR A 493 -14.24 -1.92 26.59
C THR A 493 -12.97 -1.10 26.33
N TYR A 494 -12.12 -1.54 25.38
CA TYR A 494 -10.86 -0.92 24.96
C TYR A 494 -11.05 0.07 23.80
N PRO A 495 -10.37 1.23 23.82
CA PRO A 495 -9.58 1.77 24.93
C PRO A 495 -10.47 2.05 26.14
N GLN A 496 -9.92 1.89 27.35
CA GLN A 496 -10.69 1.83 28.61
C GLN A 496 -11.79 2.90 28.69
N GLY A 497 -13.04 2.46 28.87
CA GLY A 497 -14.19 3.34 28.99
C GLY A 497 -14.79 3.78 27.65
N SER A 498 -14.41 3.12 26.56
CA SER A 498 -15.02 3.31 25.24
C SER A 498 -16.04 2.21 24.96
N ASP A 499 -17.04 2.55 24.16
CA ASP A 499 -17.97 1.58 23.59
C ASP A 499 -17.50 1.16 22.20
N TYR A 500 -17.92 -0.02 21.74
CA TYR A 500 -17.50 -0.58 20.46
C TYR A 500 -18.71 -1.06 19.66
N GLY A 501 -18.79 -0.68 18.38
CA GLY A 501 -19.82 -1.08 17.43
C GLY A 501 -19.43 -2.30 16.59
N TYR A 502 -19.91 -2.37 15.35
CA TYR A 502 -19.47 -3.37 14.38
C TYR A 502 -18.33 -2.82 13.52
N LEU A 503 -17.10 -3.09 13.98
CA LEU A 503 -15.79 -2.75 13.38
C LEU A 503 -15.47 -1.27 13.14
#